data_AF-K1QQJ6-F1
#
_entry.id   AF-K1QQJ6-F1
#
_cell.length_a   1.000
_cell.length_b   1.000
_cell.length_c   1.000
_cell.angle_alpha   90.00
_cell.angle_beta   90.00
_cell.angle_gamma   90.00
#
_symmetry.space_group_name_H-M   'P 1'
#
loop_
_entity.id
_entity.type
_entity.pdbx_description
1 polymer ?
#
loop_
_entity_poly.entity_id
_entity_poly.type
_entity_poly.pdbx_seq_one_letter_code
_entity_poly.pdbx_strand_id
1 'polypeptide(L)'
;MVASHMAYTTKKLDGYKFPVYSTEFCPRNESEWNKRASTLNCNKTNGYTCLPNENFTELLEFCYTAPFIWIQEGVCLYLKSKGSYVNAYNCSHFIDGCHNTSYQSRQIFDCYHHCDVIT
;
A
#
# COMPACT_ATOMS: atom_id res chain seq x y z
N MET A 1 29.17 -19.92 -0.77
CA MET A 1 28.04 -20.17 0.15
C MET A 1 26.91 -19.24 -0.29
N VAL A 2 25.84 -19.80 -0.87
CA VAL A 2 24.77 -19.00 -1.47
C VAL A 2 23.90 -18.48 -0.32
N ALA A 3 23.95 -17.18 -0.06
CA ALA A 3 23.05 -16.56 0.90
C ALA A 3 21.65 -16.58 0.29
N SER A 4 20.80 -17.48 0.78
CA SER A 4 19.37 -17.55 0.47
C SER A 4 18.68 -16.24 0.87
N HIS A 5 18.77 -15.24 0.00
CA HIS A 5 17.92 -14.08 0.02
C HIS A 5 16.60 -14.52 -0.60
N MET A 6 15.55 -14.61 0.22
CA MET A 6 14.18 -14.64 -0.26
C MET A 6 14.00 -13.40 -1.15
N ALA A 7 14.07 -13.60 -2.47
CA ALA A 7 13.88 -12.55 -3.45
C ALA A 7 12.41 -12.13 -3.38
N TYR A 8 12.15 -11.00 -2.73
CA TYR A 8 10.86 -10.33 -2.81
C TYR A 8 10.67 -9.91 -4.27
N THR A 9 9.86 -10.67 -5.01
CA THR A 9 9.64 -10.47 -6.45
C THR A 9 8.68 -9.31 -6.68
N THR A 10 9.19 -8.09 -6.62
CA THR A 10 8.45 -6.91 -7.09
C THR A 10 8.50 -6.80 -8.60
N LYS A 11 7.33 -6.90 -9.24
CA LYS A 11 7.18 -6.65 -10.66
C LYS A 11 6.72 -5.20 -10.85
N LYS A 12 7.49 -4.40 -11.59
CA LYS A 12 7.06 -3.07 -12.01
C LYS A 12 5.86 -3.19 -12.95
N LEU A 13 4.82 -2.41 -12.72
CA LEU A 13 3.59 -2.41 -13.51
C LEU A 13 3.54 -1.24 -14.49
N ASP A 14 2.92 -1.48 -15.64
CA ASP A 14 2.63 -0.47 -16.66
C ASP A 14 1.25 0.18 -16.41
N GLY A 15 0.96 1.30 -17.08
CA GLY A 15 -0.34 1.98 -17.00
C GLY A 15 -0.46 3.03 -15.89
N TYR A 16 0.55 3.16 -15.03
CA TYR A 16 0.63 4.21 -14.01
C TYR A 16 1.53 5.38 -14.45
N LYS A 17 1.23 6.59 -13.95
CA LYS A 17 1.98 7.83 -14.21
C LYS A 17 3.27 7.95 -13.40
N PHE A 18 3.50 7.04 -12.46
CA PHE A 18 4.69 6.95 -11.62
C PHE A 18 5.05 5.47 -11.41
N PRO A 19 6.28 5.16 -10.95
CA PRO A 19 6.68 3.79 -10.67
C PRO A 19 5.77 3.13 -9.62
N VAL A 20 5.10 2.05 -10.02
CA VAL A 20 4.26 1.20 -9.16
C VAL A 20 4.75 -0.23 -9.32
N TYR A 21 4.78 -0.96 -8.21
CA TYR A 21 5.23 -2.34 -8.17
C TYR A 21 4.16 -3.20 -7.52
N SER A 22 3.92 -4.39 -8.08
CA SER A 22 3.10 -5.39 -7.39
C SER A 22 3.88 -6.01 -6.24
N THR A 23 3.16 -6.39 -5.19
CA THR A 23 3.69 -7.15 -4.05
C THR A 23 2.69 -8.22 -3.62
N GLU A 24 3.19 -9.30 -3.03
CA GLU A 24 2.37 -10.33 -2.38
C GLU A 24 1.84 -9.88 -1.02
N PHE A 25 2.54 -8.99 -0.33
CA PHE A 25 2.15 -8.47 0.98
C PHE A 25 2.65 -7.03 1.20
N CYS A 26 1.87 -6.24 1.93
CA CYS A 26 2.32 -4.96 2.46
C CYS A 26 3.25 -5.16 3.68
N PRO A 27 4.01 -4.14 4.11
CA PRO A 27 4.80 -4.22 5.34
C PRO A 27 3.94 -4.54 6.56
N ARG A 28 4.43 -5.42 7.44
CA ARG A 28 3.74 -5.84 8.68
C ARG A 28 4.19 -5.11 9.94
N ASN A 29 5.22 -4.27 9.81
CA ASN A 29 5.78 -3.49 10.90
C ASN A 29 6.61 -2.31 10.35
N GLU A 30 7.00 -1.40 11.24
CA GLU A 30 7.79 -0.23 10.90
C GLU A 30 9.13 -0.56 10.24
N SER A 31 9.79 -1.66 10.64
CA SER A 31 11.09 -2.06 10.06
C SER A 31 10.93 -2.46 8.59
N GLU A 32 9.92 -3.26 8.26
CA GLU A 32 9.58 -3.62 6.89
C GLU A 32 9.17 -2.38 6.09
N TRP A 33 8.39 -1.48 6.68
CA TRP A 33 7.95 -0.25 6.02
C TRP A 33 9.15 0.62 5.65
N ASN A 34 10.07 0.85 6.58
CA ASN A 34 11.30 1.62 6.36
C ASN A 34 12.19 0.96 5.30
N LYS A 35 12.30 -0.37 5.31
CA LYS A 35 13.06 -1.13 4.31
C LYS A 35 12.47 -0.96 2.91
N ARG A 36 11.14 -1.08 2.76
CA ARG A 36 10.47 -0.91 1.46
C ARG A 36 10.55 0.54 0.97
N ALA A 37 10.31 1.51 1.85
CA ALA A 37 10.44 2.93 1.55
C ALA A 37 11.85 3.27 1.04
N SER A 38 12.90 2.78 1.71
CA SER A 38 14.28 2.96 1.28
C SER A 38 14.58 2.26 -0.04
N THR A 39 14.06 1.05 -0.26
CA THR A 39 14.25 0.29 -1.51
C THR A 39 13.67 1.02 -2.72
N LEU A 40 12.51 1.68 -2.55
CA LEU A 40 11.85 2.46 -3.60
C LEU A 40 12.35 3.91 -3.69
N ASN A 41 13.30 4.32 -2.85
CA ASN A 41 13.77 5.70 -2.73
C ASN A 41 12.65 6.72 -2.43
N CYS A 42 11.64 6.30 -1.67
CA CYS A 42 10.65 7.20 -1.11
C CYS A 42 11.31 8.08 -0.03
N ASN A 43 10.85 9.32 0.12
CA ASN A 43 11.43 10.30 1.02
C ASN A 43 10.35 11.11 1.77
N LYS A 44 10.76 12.14 2.50
CA LYS A 44 9.85 12.93 3.36
C LYS A 44 8.78 13.70 2.58
N THR A 45 8.95 13.94 1.28
CA THR A 45 7.96 14.61 0.42
C THR A 45 7.11 13.63 -0.39
N ASN A 46 7.64 12.42 -0.66
CA ASN A 46 6.95 11.35 -1.35
C ASN A 46 6.92 10.06 -0.51
N GLY A 47 5.94 9.97 0.39
CA GLY A 47 5.85 8.89 1.37
C GLY A 47 5.55 7.53 0.73
N TYR A 48 6.17 6.48 1.25
CA TYR A 48 5.84 5.11 0.87
C TYR A 48 4.40 4.76 1.27
N THR A 49 3.71 4.02 0.42
CA THR A 49 2.44 3.39 0.77
C THR A 49 2.31 2.05 0.05
N CYS A 50 1.41 1.21 0.57
CA CYS A 50 1.04 -0.05 -0.04
C CYS A 50 -0.49 -0.17 0.01
N LEU A 51 -1.14 -0.28 -1.15
CA LEU A 51 -2.58 -0.25 -1.32
C LEU A 51 -3.02 -1.29 -2.35
N PRO A 52 -4.25 -1.81 -2.28
CA PRO A 52 -4.81 -2.62 -3.35
C PRO A 52 -4.99 -1.81 -4.66
N ASN A 53 -5.08 -2.52 -5.78
CA ASN A 53 -5.59 -1.95 -7.04
C ASN A 53 -7.11 -1.69 -6.98
N GLU A 54 -7.65 -1.06 -8.02
CA GLU A 54 -9.08 -0.71 -8.09
C GLU A 54 -10.05 -1.89 -8.12
N ASN A 55 -9.57 -3.10 -8.43
CA ASN A 55 -10.36 -4.31 -8.40
C ASN A 55 -10.17 -5.12 -7.11
N PHE A 56 -9.33 -4.65 -6.19
CA PHE A 56 -8.94 -5.37 -4.97
C PHE A 56 -8.40 -6.78 -5.24
N THR A 57 -7.70 -6.99 -6.37
CA THR A 57 -7.14 -8.28 -6.80
C THR A 57 -5.62 -8.40 -6.59
N GLU A 58 -4.92 -7.27 -6.43
CA GLU A 58 -3.46 -7.23 -6.25
C GLU A 58 -3.07 -6.11 -5.28
N LEU A 59 -1.98 -6.31 -4.53
CA LEU A 59 -1.38 -5.27 -3.70
C LEU A 59 -0.28 -4.54 -4.48
N LEU A 60 -0.26 -3.22 -4.31
CA LEU A 60 0.61 -2.30 -5.01
C LEU A 60 1.42 -1.50 -4.00
N GLU A 61 2.70 -1.31 -4.25
CA GLU A 61 3.53 -0.39 -3.48
C GLU A 61 4.20 0.66 -4.37
N PHE A 62 4.29 1.87 -3.83
CA PHE A 62 4.76 3.05 -4.57
C PHE A 62 5.08 4.21 -3.61
N CYS A 63 5.78 5.23 -4.12
CA CYS A 63 5.94 6.50 -3.43
C CYS A 63 4.78 7.43 -3.81
N TYR A 64 3.93 7.78 -2.86
CA TYR A 64 2.83 8.71 -3.08
C TYR A 64 3.37 10.14 -3.23
N THR A 65 2.65 11.02 -3.92
CA THR A 65 3.09 12.41 -4.20
C THR A 65 3.06 13.32 -2.96
N ALA A 66 2.68 12.80 -1.80
CA ALA A 66 2.64 13.53 -0.54
C ALA A 66 3.37 12.74 0.57
N PRO A 67 3.77 13.40 1.68
CA PRO A 67 4.50 12.76 2.79
C PRO A 67 3.76 11.59 3.45
N PHE A 68 2.42 11.61 3.42
CA PHE A 68 1.49 10.60 3.90
C PHE A 68 0.08 10.93 3.44
N ILE A 69 -0.84 9.99 3.61
CA ILE A 69 -2.29 10.16 3.42
C ILE A 69 -2.96 10.04 4.78
N TRP A 70 -3.89 10.95 5.10
CA TRP A 70 -4.82 10.76 6.22
C TRP A 70 -5.94 9.84 5.76
N ILE A 71 -6.00 8.65 6.34
CA ILE A 71 -7.01 7.63 6.05
C ILE A 71 -8.11 7.79 7.09
N GLN A 72 -9.33 8.12 6.64
CA GLN A 72 -10.49 8.30 7.51
C GLN A 72 -11.06 6.95 7.94
N GLU A 73 -11.59 6.85 9.15
CA GLU A 73 -12.32 5.67 9.61
C GLU A 73 -13.40 5.24 8.59
N GLY A 74 -13.63 3.93 8.48
CA GLY A 74 -14.68 3.40 7.60
C GLY A 74 -14.36 3.41 6.10
N VAL A 75 -13.13 3.80 5.67
CA VAL A 75 -12.74 3.81 4.26
C VAL A 75 -11.40 3.13 3.96
N CYS A 76 -11.41 2.14 3.07
CA CYS A 76 -10.16 1.60 2.49
C CYS A 76 -9.72 2.47 1.31
N LEU A 77 -8.41 2.64 1.16
CA LEU A 77 -7.82 3.30 -0.01
C LEU A 77 -7.39 2.28 -1.06
N TYR A 78 -7.47 2.65 -2.33
CA TYR A 78 -6.98 1.86 -3.45
C TYR A 78 -6.39 2.77 -4.53
N LEU A 79 -5.49 2.23 -5.36
CA LEU A 79 -4.90 2.97 -6.47
C LEU A 79 -5.62 2.65 -7.79
N LYS A 80 -6.16 3.69 -8.44
CA LYS A 80 -6.70 3.56 -9.80
C LYS A 80 -5.60 3.62 -10.84
N SER A 81 -5.61 2.67 -11.77
CA SER A 81 -4.66 2.62 -12.88
C SER A 81 -4.75 3.89 -13.74
N LYS A 82 -5.96 4.15 -14.25
CA LYS A 82 -6.27 5.32 -15.09
C LYS A 82 -6.11 6.61 -14.30
N GLY A 83 -5.09 7.37 -14.63
CA GLY A 83 -4.82 8.67 -14.00
C GLY A 83 -3.96 8.59 -12.74
N SER A 84 -3.75 7.38 -12.19
CA SER A 84 -2.84 7.11 -11.06
C SER A 84 -3.13 7.96 -9.83
N TYR A 85 -4.39 7.92 -9.39
CA TYR A 85 -4.83 8.62 -8.19
C TYR A 85 -5.36 7.62 -7.17
N VAL A 86 -5.11 7.93 -5.90
CA VAL A 86 -5.65 7.18 -4.78
C VAL A 86 -7.12 7.57 -4.61
N ASN A 87 -7.98 6.57 -4.47
CA ASN A 87 -9.40 6.78 -4.20
C ASN A 87 -9.82 5.99 -2.96
N ALA A 88 -10.97 6.35 -2.40
CA ALA A 88 -11.53 5.71 -1.21
C ALA A 88 -12.71 4.82 -1.56
N TYR A 89 -12.87 3.74 -0.80
CA TYR A 89 -14.01 2.84 -0.83
C TYR A 89 -14.59 2.75 0.58
N ASN A 90 -15.90 2.95 0.72
CA ASN A 90 -16.57 2.81 2.01
C ASN A 90 -16.64 1.31 2.37
N CYS A 91 -15.78 0.88 3.30
CA CYS A 91 -15.70 -0.50 3.78
C CYS A 91 -16.51 -0.73 5.06
N SER A 92 -17.24 0.27 5.59
CA SER A 92 -17.90 0.18 6.91
C SER A 92 -18.96 -0.92 7.02
N HIS A 93 -19.38 -1.48 5.88
CA HIS A 93 -20.31 -2.61 5.79
C HIS A 93 -19.61 -3.98 5.80
N PHE A 94 -18.27 -4.02 5.77
CA PHE A 94 -17.51 -5.26 5.84
C PHE A 94 -17.55 -5.83 7.26
N ILE A 95 -17.64 -7.15 7.36
CA ILE A 95 -17.66 -7.88 8.65
C ILE A 95 -16.28 -7.82 9.32
N ASP A 96 -15.24 -7.86 8.50
CA ASP A 96 -13.85 -7.74 8.91
C ASP A 96 -13.09 -6.93 7.86
N GLY A 97 -11.99 -6.35 8.27
CA GLY A 97 -11.10 -5.63 7.40
C GLY A 97 -11.47 -4.18 7.08
N CYS A 98 -12.41 -3.58 7.81
CA CYS A 98 -12.55 -2.13 7.80
C CYS A 98 -12.08 -1.53 9.12
N HIS A 99 -11.11 -0.63 9.04
CA HIS A 99 -10.61 0.05 10.22
C HIS A 99 -11.67 1.03 10.77
N ASN A 100 -11.74 1.13 12.09
CA ASN A 100 -12.71 1.95 12.82
C ASN A 100 -12.10 3.21 13.45
N THR A 101 -10.83 3.52 13.14
CA THR A 101 -10.17 4.76 13.55
C THR A 101 -9.45 5.38 12.37
N SER A 102 -9.24 6.70 12.41
CA SER A 102 -8.48 7.42 11.40
C SER A 102 -6.98 7.38 11.70
N TYR A 103 -6.13 7.19 10.70
CA TYR A 103 -4.68 7.06 10.88
C TYR A 103 -3.90 7.58 9.66
N GLN A 104 -2.58 7.71 9.80
CA GLN A 104 -1.70 8.11 8.68
C GLN A 104 -1.22 6.89 7.90
N SER A 105 -1.10 7.00 6.58
CA SER A 105 -0.59 5.91 5.71
C SER A 105 0.81 5.39 6.07
N ARG A 106 1.56 6.09 6.92
CA ARG A 106 2.84 5.63 7.49
C ARG A 106 2.64 4.51 8.51
N GLN A 107 1.47 4.45 9.14
CA GLN A 107 1.07 3.44 10.11
C GLN A 107 0.18 2.37 9.45
N ILE A 108 0.23 2.24 8.12
CA ILE A 108 -0.61 1.27 7.41
C ILE A 108 -0.35 -0.17 7.83
N PHE A 109 0.84 -0.46 8.36
CA PHE A 109 1.18 -1.75 8.95
C PHE A 109 0.46 -2.01 10.28
N ASP A 110 0.07 -0.99 11.03
CA ASP A 110 -0.75 -1.14 12.24
C ASP A 110 -2.19 -1.53 11.89
N CYS A 111 -2.59 -1.29 10.64
CA CYS A 111 -3.90 -1.63 10.10
C CYS A 111 -3.85 -2.82 9.11
N TYR A 112 -2.71 -3.52 9.03
CA TYR A 112 -2.38 -4.56 8.04
C TYR A 112 -3.43 -5.69 7.90
N HIS A 113 -4.29 -5.87 8.90
CA HIS A 113 -5.38 -6.84 8.84
C HIS A 113 -6.60 -6.43 7.97
N HIS A 114 -6.60 -5.26 7.33
CA HIS A 114 -7.86 -4.65 6.91
C HIS A 114 -8.14 -4.54 5.41
N CYS A 115 -7.23 -4.07 4.56
CA CYS A 115 -7.53 -3.97 3.12
C CYS A 115 -6.85 -5.09 2.31
N ASP A 116 -7.03 -6.34 2.73
CA ASP A 116 -6.56 -7.51 1.96
C ASP A 116 -7.36 -7.65 0.66
N VAL A 117 -6.71 -8.25 -0.34
CA VAL A 117 -7.28 -8.64 -1.63
C VAL A 117 -8.55 -9.46 -1.38
N ILE A 118 -9.70 -9.01 -1.90
CA ILE A 118 -10.94 -9.80 -1.82
C ILE A 118 -10.74 -11.00 -2.75
N THR A 119 -10.56 -12.19 -2.17
CA THR A 119 -10.49 -13.47 -2.90
C THR A 119 -11.85 -14.14 -2.96
#